data_AF-X1GZU5-F1
#
_entry.id   AF-X1GZU5-F1
#
_cell.length_a   1.000
_cell.length_b   1.000
_cell.length_c   1.000
_cell.angle_alpha   90.00
_cell.angle_beta   90.00
_cell.angle_gamma   90.00
#
_symmetry.space_group_name_H-M   'P 1'
#
loop_
_entity.id
_entity.type
_entity.pdbx_description
1 polymer ?
#
loop_
_entity_poly.entity_id
_entity_poly.type
_entity_poly.pdbx_seq_one_letter_code
_entity_poly.pdbx_strand_id
1 'polypeptide(L)'
;MAIPSGYKMPDLSGIDSPLLGRLVVQLLVGERSLSPEARLYRRNFIRLVDKSVRDIRNTVEHMDERIQKGEIALGKPIMLTCSQEGDRILVSDCELDFTGLAMVLEKMHEIAQHVLTIKKLKPKEQ
;
A
#
# COMPACT_ATOMS: atom_id res chain seq x y z
N MET A 1 -13.94 14.65 -23.49
CA MET A 1 -12.49 14.59 -23.78
C MET A 1 -12.20 13.22 -24.35
N ALA A 2 -11.77 13.14 -25.62
CA ALA A 2 -11.36 11.87 -26.23
C ALA A 2 -9.92 11.55 -25.81
N ILE A 3 -9.66 10.30 -25.45
CA ILE A 3 -8.31 9.83 -25.12
C ILE A 3 -7.54 9.67 -26.45
N PRO A 4 -6.31 10.20 -26.59
CA PRO A 4 -5.52 10.07 -27.82
C PRO A 4 -5.27 8.59 -28.16
N SER A 5 -5.62 8.18 -29.37
CA SER A 5 -5.58 6.78 -29.84
C SER A 5 -4.18 6.20 -30.03
N GLY A 6 -3.12 6.98 -29.78
CA GLY A 6 -1.72 6.56 -29.92
C GLY A 6 -1.04 6.13 -28.61
N TYR A 7 -1.74 6.19 -27.47
CA TYR A 7 -1.11 5.90 -26.18
C TYR A 7 -1.15 4.39 -25.89
N LYS A 8 -0.06 3.69 -26.22
CA LYS A 8 0.14 2.28 -25.85
C LYS A 8 0.78 2.24 -24.46
N MET A 9 0.10 1.65 -23.48
CA MET A 9 0.67 1.48 -22.15
C MET A 9 1.89 0.57 -22.26
N PRO A 10 3.06 0.94 -21.68
CA PRO A 10 4.23 0.08 -21.70
C PRO A 10 3.93 -1.23 -20.98
N ASP A 11 4.49 -2.32 -21.49
CA ASP A 11 4.39 -3.62 -20.84
C ASP A 11 5.17 -3.59 -19.52
N LEU A 12 4.46 -3.80 -18.40
CA LEU A 12 5.01 -3.75 -17.05
C LEU A 12 5.32 -5.15 -16.50
N SER A 13 5.12 -6.21 -17.30
CA SER A 13 5.29 -7.61 -16.86
C SER A 13 6.72 -7.99 -16.49
N GLY A 14 7.73 -7.25 -16.97
CA GLY A 14 9.15 -7.44 -16.63
C GLY A 14 9.63 -6.64 -15.42
N ILE A 15 8.75 -5.89 -14.74
CA ILE A 15 9.11 -5.14 -13.54
C ILE A 15 8.99 -6.07 -12.34
N ASP A 16 9.97 -6.94 -12.17
CA ASP A 16 10.12 -7.69 -10.94
C ASP A 16 10.47 -6.75 -9.77
N SER A 17 9.88 -7.07 -8.63
CA SER A 17 9.93 -6.60 -7.22
C SER A 17 10.89 -5.51 -6.69
N PRO A 18 12.19 -5.32 -7.06
CA PRO A 18 13.03 -4.36 -6.33
C PRO A 18 12.71 -2.88 -6.59
N LEU A 19 11.99 -2.57 -7.66
CA LEU A 19 11.70 -1.19 -8.04
C LEU A 19 10.76 -0.50 -7.05
N LEU A 20 9.83 -1.22 -6.43
CA LEU A 20 8.88 -0.64 -5.48
C LEU A 20 9.60 -0.09 -4.24
N GLY A 21 10.55 -0.85 -3.69
CA GLY A 21 11.35 -0.43 -2.53
C GLY A 21 12.17 0.83 -2.84
N ARG A 22 12.82 0.86 -4.01
CA ARG A 22 13.60 2.03 -4.45
C ARG A 22 12.72 3.25 -4.73
N LEU A 23 11.56 3.05 -5.36
CA LEU A 23 10.56 4.09 -5.60
C LEU A 23 10.04 4.67 -4.28
N VAL A 24 9.74 3.84 -3.28
CA VAL A 24 9.28 4.30 -1.96
C VAL A 24 10.35 5.15 -1.27
N VAL A 25 11.62 4.76 -1.32
CA VAL A 25 12.72 5.57 -0.77
C VAL A 25 12.89 6.88 -1.54
N GLN A 26 12.86 6.84 -2.88
CA GLN A 26 12.92 8.05 -3.73
C GLN A 26 11.70 8.97 -3.52
N LEU A 27 10.54 8.39 -3.23
CA LEU A 27 9.31 9.09 -2.87
C LEU A 27 9.43 9.82 -1.54
N LEU A 28 10.07 9.22 -0.53
CA LEU A 28 10.24 9.79 0.81
C LEU A 28 11.39 10.80 0.91
N VAL A 29 12.54 10.50 0.29
CA VAL A 29 13.75 11.34 0.36
C VAL A 29 13.71 12.50 -0.64
N GLY A 30 12.96 12.35 -1.74
CA GLY A 30 12.80 13.36 -2.77
C GLY A 30 14.01 13.43 -3.70
N GLU A 31 13.86 12.95 -4.92
CA GLU A 31 14.89 13.06 -5.95
C GLU A 31 14.83 14.43 -6.64
N ARG A 32 15.93 15.19 -6.62
CA ARG A 32 16.02 16.56 -7.15
C ARG A 32 16.06 16.62 -8.69
N SER A 33 16.24 15.49 -9.36
CA SER A 33 16.50 15.39 -10.81
C SER A 33 15.37 14.74 -11.62
N LEU A 34 14.14 14.66 -11.09
CA LEU A 34 13.02 14.08 -11.84
C LEU A 34 12.57 15.00 -12.99
N SER A 35 12.42 14.40 -14.17
CA SER A 35 11.78 15.07 -15.31
C SER A 35 10.37 15.54 -14.93
N PRO A 36 9.82 16.58 -15.61
CA PRO A 36 8.46 17.04 -15.34
C PRO A 36 7.40 15.93 -15.44
N GLU A 37 7.57 15.01 -16.40
CA GLU A 37 6.70 13.86 -16.61
C GLU A 37 6.81 12.83 -15.47
N ALA A 38 8.02 12.49 -15.05
CA ALA A 38 8.24 11.60 -13.91
C ALA A 38 7.64 12.16 -12.61
N ARG A 39 7.64 13.49 -12.43
CA ARG A 39 6.97 14.17 -11.30
C ARG A 39 5.45 13.98 -11.34
N LEU A 40 4.82 14.00 -12.52
CA LEU A 40 3.39 13.77 -12.67
C LEU A 40 3.04 12.32 -12.32
N TYR A 41 3.77 11.34 -12.88
CA TYR A 41 3.58 9.93 -12.54
C TYR A 41 3.77 9.66 -11.04
N ARG A 42 4.81 10.24 -10.43
CA ARG A 42 5.05 10.18 -8.99
C ARG A 42 3.84 10.70 -8.19
N ARG A 43 3.30 11.87 -8.56
CA ARG A 43 2.13 12.45 -7.89
C ARG A 43 0.91 11.55 -8.02
N ASN A 44 0.68 10.98 -9.19
CA ASN A 44 -0.44 10.07 -9.41
C ASN A 44 -0.28 8.77 -8.60
N PHE A 45 0.92 8.20 -8.58
CA PHE A 45 1.24 7.04 -7.75
C PHE A 45 0.97 7.31 -6.26
N ILE A 46 1.50 8.42 -5.71
CA ILE A 46 1.24 8.82 -4.32
C ILE A 46 -0.27 8.93 -4.06
N ARG A 47 -1.03 9.55 -4.98
CA ARG A 47 -2.48 9.68 -4.83
C ARG A 47 -3.20 8.34 -4.84
N LEU A 48 -2.76 7.40 -5.67
CA LEU A 48 -3.33 6.06 -5.72
C LEU A 48 -3.02 5.28 -4.44
N VAL A 49 -1.79 5.36 -3.94
CA VAL A 49 -1.40 4.74 -2.66
C VAL A 49 -2.16 5.37 -1.49
N ASP A 50 -2.26 6.70 -1.43
CA ASP A 50 -3.03 7.40 -0.39
C ASP A 50 -4.51 7.00 -0.42
N LYS A 51 -5.08 6.87 -1.62
CA LYS A 51 -6.45 6.38 -1.79
C LYS A 51 -6.59 4.94 -1.28
N SER A 52 -5.70 4.02 -1.69
CA SER A 52 -5.80 2.63 -1.25
C SER A 52 -5.64 2.48 0.26
N VAL A 53 -4.72 3.23 0.87
CA VAL A 53 -4.54 3.24 2.34
C VAL A 53 -5.81 3.76 3.03
N ARG A 54 -6.40 4.84 2.50
CA ARG A 54 -7.65 5.40 3.04
C ARG A 54 -8.83 4.44 2.92
N ASP A 55 -8.96 3.75 1.79
CA ASP A 55 -10.02 2.78 1.54
C ASP A 55 -9.89 1.58 2.50
N ILE A 56 -8.67 1.08 2.73
CA ILE A 56 -8.39 0.04 3.73
C ILE A 56 -8.73 0.53 5.13
N ARG A 57 -8.23 1.71 5.53
CA ARG A 57 -8.49 2.28 6.85
C ARG A 57 -9.98 2.47 7.11
N ASN A 58 -10.70 3.09 6.18
CA ASN A 58 -12.15 3.27 6.30
C ASN A 58 -12.88 1.92 6.39
N THR A 59 -12.42 0.90 5.67
CA THR A 59 -12.99 -0.45 5.76
C THR A 59 -12.83 -1.03 7.15
N VAL A 60 -11.67 -0.84 7.78
CA VAL A 60 -11.40 -1.30 9.16
C VAL A 60 -12.13 -0.45 10.20
N GLU A 61 -12.13 0.88 10.06
CA GLU A 61 -12.77 1.82 11.00
C GLU A 61 -14.29 1.64 11.05
N HIS A 62 -14.94 1.41 9.91
CA HIS A 62 -16.39 1.23 9.83
C HIS A 62 -16.82 -0.24 9.84
N MET A 63 -15.90 -1.15 10.15
CA MET A 63 -16.15 -2.59 10.09
C MET A 63 -17.25 -3.02 11.05
N ASP A 64 -17.21 -2.54 12.30
CA ASP A 64 -18.20 -2.85 13.32
C ASP A 64 -19.61 -2.38 12.92
N GLU A 65 -19.73 -1.17 12.36
CA GLU A 65 -21.00 -0.64 11.87
C GLU A 65 -21.55 -1.49 10.71
N ARG A 66 -20.70 -1.93 9.79
CA ARG A 66 -21.09 -2.77 8.65
C ARG A 66 -21.53 -4.17 9.08
N ILE A 67 -20.91 -4.73 10.13
CA ILE A 67 -21.35 -5.98 10.77
C ILE A 67 -22.73 -5.79 11.38
N GLN A 68 -22.94 -4.74 12.18
CA GLN A 68 -24.22 -4.48 12.84
C GLN A 68 -25.37 -4.26 11.85
N LYS A 69 -25.08 -3.64 10.70
CA LYS A 69 -26.05 -3.40 9.62
C LYS A 69 -26.29 -4.62 8.72
N GLY A 70 -25.52 -5.70 8.87
CA GLY A 70 -25.62 -6.88 8.00
C GLY A 70 -25.15 -6.62 6.56
N GLU A 71 -24.33 -5.59 6.34
CA GLU A 71 -23.80 -5.22 5.02
C GLU A 71 -22.64 -6.13 4.58
N ILE A 72 -22.15 -6.98 5.48
CA ILE A 72 -21.14 -7.98 5.18
C ILE A 72 -21.83 -9.33 5.02
N ALA A 73 -21.78 -9.88 3.82
CA ALA A 73 -22.34 -11.20 3.52
C ALA A 73 -21.73 -12.28 4.41
N LEU A 74 -22.56 -13.19 4.90
CA LEU A 74 -22.13 -14.38 5.64
C LEU A 74 -21.06 -15.13 4.82
N GLY A 75 -19.90 -15.35 5.45
CA GLY A 75 -18.77 -16.07 4.83
C GLY A 75 -17.70 -15.18 4.20
N LYS A 76 -17.88 -13.85 4.11
CA LYS A 76 -16.75 -12.97 3.74
C LYS A 76 -15.78 -12.83 4.93
N PRO A 77 -14.47 -13.04 4.73
CA PRO A 77 -13.50 -12.91 5.80
C PRO A 77 -13.26 -11.44 6.16
N ILE A 78 -13.70 -11.07 7.35
CA ILE A 78 -13.59 -9.71 7.89
C ILE A 78 -12.27 -9.52 8.66
N MET A 79 -11.69 -10.61 9.15
CA MET A 79 -10.41 -10.68 9.85
C MET A 79 -9.39 -11.44 9.01
N LEU A 80 -8.10 -11.34 9.38
CA LEU A 80 -7.07 -12.27 8.91
C LEU A 80 -7.54 -13.70 9.19
N THR A 81 -7.99 -14.40 8.16
CA THR A 81 -8.31 -15.83 8.24
C THR A 81 -7.31 -16.59 7.40
N CYS A 82 -7.03 -17.84 7.79
CA CYS A 82 -6.32 -18.74 6.90
C CYS A 82 -7.28 -19.23 5.79
N SER A 83 -6.74 -19.55 4.61
CA SER A 83 -7.44 -20.31 3.58
C SER A 83 -7.83 -21.69 4.12
N GLN A 84 -8.78 -22.38 3.46
CA GLN A 84 -9.13 -23.76 3.83
C GLN A 84 -7.94 -24.72 3.68
N GLU A 85 -7.03 -24.41 2.77
CA GLU A 85 -5.79 -25.16 2.52
C GLU A 85 -4.68 -24.81 3.54
N GLY A 86 -4.84 -23.71 4.30
CA GLY A 86 -3.88 -23.28 5.31
C GLY A 86 -2.58 -22.71 4.76
N ASP A 87 -2.54 -22.34 3.49
CA ASP A 87 -1.36 -21.84 2.76
C ASP A 87 -1.35 -20.31 2.58
N ARG A 88 -2.51 -19.67 2.78
CA ARG A 88 -2.72 -18.25 2.55
C ARG A 88 -3.49 -17.62 3.69
N ILE A 89 -3.35 -16.31 3.77
CA ILE A 89 -4.10 -15.42 4.63
C ILE A 89 -5.03 -14.58 3.77
N LEU A 90 -6.30 -14.59 4.12
CA LEU A 90 -7.35 -13.83 3.46
C LEU A 90 -7.72 -12.64 4.34
N VAL A 91 -7.82 -11.46 3.72
CA VAL A 91 -8.33 -10.23 4.35
C VAL A 91 -9.29 -9.57 3.37
N SER A 92 -10.59 -9.62 3.65
CA SER A 92 -11.62 -9.14 2.72
C SER A 92 -11.50 -9.81 1.35
N ASP A 93 -11.11 -9.06 0.32
CA ASP A 93 -10.96 -9.55 -1.06
C ASP A 93 -9.48 -9.71 -1.46
N CYS A 94 -8.56 -9.56 -0.51
CA CYS A 94 -7.12 -9.73 -0.71
C CYS A 94 -6.68 -11.11 -0.20
N GLU A 95 -5.84 -11.77 -0.98
CA GLU A 95 -5.13 -12.98 -0.58
C GLU A 95 -3.64 -12.69 -0.51
N LEU A 96 -3.00 -13.22 0.53
CA LEU A 96 -1.56 -13.08 0.73
C LEU A 96 -1.01 -14.43 1.22
N ASP A 97 0.09 -14.90 0.64
CA ASP A 97 0.80 -16.03 1.24
C ASP A 97 1.53 -15.61 2.52
N PHE A 98 1.94 -16.59 3.32
CA PHE A 98 2.65 -16.30 4.58
C PHE A 98 4.00 -15.61 4.35
N THR A 99 4.67 -15.92 3.23
CA THR A 99 5.92 -15.26 2.84
C THR A 99 5.70 -13.77 2.56
N GLY A 100 4.65 -13.43 1.82
CA GLY A 100 4.23 -12.06 1.56
C GLY A 100 3.84 -11.34 2.84
N LEU A 101 3.13 -11.99 3.77
CA LEU A 101 2.82 -11.39 5.06
C LEU A 101 4.10 -11.07 5.85
N ALA A 102 5.01 -12.03 5.94
CA ALA A 102 6.28 -11.84 6.64
C ALA A 102 7.07 -10.65 6.08
N MET A 103 7.18 -10.56 4.75
CA MET A 103 7.82 -9.42 4.09
C MET A 103 7.14 -8.09 4.42
N VAL A 104 5.80 -8.03 4.42
CA VAL A 104 5.06 -6.82 4.77
C VAL A 104 5.35 -6.42 6.22
N LEU A 105 5.33 -7.38 7.15
CA LEU A 105 5.61 -7.13 8.57
C LEU A 105 7.05 -6.63 8.78
N GLU A 106 8.03 -7.23 8.12
CA GLU A 106 9.42 -6.78 8.16
C GLU A 106 9.56 -5.34 7.66
N LYS A 107 8.93 -5.01 6.53
CA LYS A 107 8.97 -3.65 5.98
C LYS A 107 8.26 -2.63 6.86
N MET A 108 7.13 -2.99 7.45
CA MET A 108 6.47 -2.13 8.44
C MET A 108 7.35 -1.90 9.67
N HIS A 109 8.07 -2.94 10.12
CA HIS A 109 9.02 -2.81 11.22
C HIS A 109 10.17 -1.86 10.87
N GLU A 110 10.78 -1.99 9.70
CA GLU A 110 11.83 -1.07 9.21
C GLU A 110 11.33 0.38 9.18
N ILE A 111 10.14 0.63 8.64
CA ILE A 111 9.53 1.96 8.59
C ILE A 111 9.34 2.52 10.01
N ALA A 112 8.82 1.70 10.93
CA ALA A 112 8.61 2.10 12.33
C ALA A 112 9.93 2.49 13.01
N GLN A 113 11.00 1.72 12.79
CA GLN A 113 12.34 2.03 13.31
C GLN A 113 12.87 3.36 12.77
N HIS A 114 12.68 3.63 11.48
CA HIS A 114 13.06 4.91 10.88
C HIS A 114 12.29 6.08 11.49
N VAL A 115 10.96 5.95 11.66
CA VAL A 115 10.12 6.99 12.26
C VAL A 115 10.55 7.27 13.72
N LEU A 116 10.84 6.23 14.50
CA LEU A 116 11.30 6.37 15.87
C LEU A 116 12.68 7.04 15.95
N THR A 117 13.58 6.71 15.04
CA THR A 117 14.90 7.34 14.95
C THR A 117 14.80 8.83 14.62
N ILE A 118 13.94 9.20 13.66
CA ILE A 118 13.70 10.61 13.30
C ILE A 118 13.11 11.38 14.47
N LYS A 119 12.18 10.80 15.25
CA LYS A 119 11.63 11.44 16.45
C LYS A 119 12.70 11.71 17.51
N LYS A 120 13.68 10.83 17.68
CA LYS A 120 14.80 11.03 18.62
C LYS A 120 15.76 12.14 18.16
N LEU A 121 15.85 12.40 16.85
CA LEU A 121 16.73 13.41 16.25
C LEU A 121 16.16 14.83 16.22
N LYS A 122 14.89 15.03 16.60
CA LYS A 122 14.33 16.37 16.87
C LYS A 122 14.30 16.58 18.39
N PRO A 123 15.33 17.18 19.01
CA PRO A 123 15.22 17.61 20.39
C PRO A 123 14.08 18.62 20.49
N LYS A 124 13.36 18.62 21.60
CA LYS A 124 12.35 19.65 21.90
C LYS A 124 13.00 21.02 21.75
N GLU A 125 12.60 21.78 20.73
CA GLU A 125 12.83 23.22 20.71
C GLU A 125 12.09 23.77 21.94
N GLN A 126 12.86 24.23 22.92
CA GLN A 126 12.41 24.96 24.11
C GLN A 126 12.17 26.42 23.75
#